data_AF-A0A9D0UQM0-F1
#
_entry.id   AF-A0A9D0UQM0-F1
#
_cell.length_a   1.000
_cell.length_b   1.000
_cell.length_c   1.000
_cell.angle_alpha   90.00
_cell.angle_beta   90.00
_cell.angle_gamma   90.00
#
_symmetry.space_group_name_H-M   'P 1'
#
loop_
_entity.id
_entity.type
_entity.pdbx_description
1 polymer ?
#
loop_
_entity_poly.entity_id
_entity_poly.type
_entity_poly.pdbx_seq_one_letter_code
_entity_poly.pdbx_strand_id
1 'polypeptide(L)'
;QRNLQIGAARQIPVGDPGSDVFVNIPEGGGGTRSVFDTLEQLALSLESNTPNAAAVGDLESALNHLDGFRAKVGARQNAIDSHRDFNEDVKLEAQKRLSEVQDLDYAEAISRLNLQQAGLEASQQSFARIQNLSLFNFL
;
A
#
# COMPACT_ATOMS: atom_id res chain seq x y z
N GLN A 1 -14.49 -16.35 2.85
CA GLN A 1 -14.18 -14.95 2.50
C GLN A 1 -12.94 -14.89 1.62
N ARG A 2 -12.83 -13.88 0.77
CA ARG A 2 -11.59 -13.57 0.04
C ARG A 2 -10.65 -12.81 0.98
N ASN A 3 -9.37 -13.18 1.03
CA ASN A 3 -8.35 -12.47 1.78
C ASN A 3 -7.42 -11.75 0.79
N LEU A 4 -7.07 -10.51 1.09
CA LEU A 4 -6.09 -9.73 0.33
C LEU A 4 -4.78 -9.68 1.12
N GLN A 5 -3.67 -9.99 0.46
CA GLN A 5 -2.34 -9.83 1.04
C GLN A 5 -1.91 -8.36 0.93
N ILE A 6 -1.62 -7.72 2.06
CA ILE A 6 -1.17 -6.32 2.12
C ILE A 6 0.32 -6.18 2.51
N GLY A 7 0.97 -7.30 2.80
CA GLY A 7 2.41 -7.38 3.09
C GLY A 7 2.89 -8.84 3.15
N ALA A 8 4.19 -9.05 3.37
CA ALA A 8 4.81 -10.39 3.33
C ALA A 8 4.15 -11.41 4.28
N ALA A 9 3.64 -10.96 5.44
CA ALA A 9 3.00 -11.81 6.44
C ALA A 9 1.57 -11.37 6.83
N ARG A 10 1.02 -10.31 6.21
CA ARG A 10 -0.26 -9.71 6.63
C ARG A 10 -1.33 -9.87 5.56
N GLN A 11 -2.42 -10.51 5.93
CA GLN A 11 -3.63 -10.64 5.12
C GLN A 11 -4.79 -9.94 5.81
N ILE A 12 -5.62 -9.26 5.02
CA ILE A 12 -6.86 -8.63 5.48
C ILE A 12 -8.03 -9.19 4.67
N PRO A 13 -9.11 -9.66 5.31
CA PRO A 13 -10.32 -10.07 4.61
C PRO A 13 -10.95 -8.88 3.87
N VAL A 14 -11.36 -9.08 2.61
CA VAL A 14 -11.86 -7.99 1.75
C VAL A 14 -13.30 -7.55 2.11
N GLY A 15 -13.95 -8.24 3.04
CA GLY A 15 -15.29 -7.92 3.52
C GLY A 15 -15.81 -9.00 4.47
N ASP A 16 -16.85 -8.67 5.25
CA ASP A 16 -17.52 -9.59 6.18
C ASP A 16 -18.79 -10.19 5.54
N PRO A 17 -19.17 -11.44 5.84
CA PRO A 17 -20.38 -12.04 5.31
C PRO A 17 -21.61 -11.27 5.79
N GLY A 18 -22.56 -10.98 4.89
CA GLY A 18 -23.79 -10.29 5.27
C GLY A 18 -24.60 -11.04 6.34
N SER A 19 -24.52 -12.38 6.37
CA SER A 19 -25.11 -13.17 7.45
C SER A 19 -24.52 -12.84 8.81
N ASP A 20 -23.22 -12.62 8.90
CA ASP A 20 -22.55 -12.32 10.16
C ASP A 20 -22.80 -10.88 10.60
N VAL A 21 -23.01 -9.97 9.65
CA VAL A 21 -23.31 -8.56 9.91
C VAL A 21 -24.78 -8.35 10.28
N PHE A 22 -25.71 -9.01 9.60
CA PHE A 22 -27.15 -8.69 9.68
C PHE A 22 -28.05 -9.81 10.24
N VAL A 23 -27.61 -11.07 10.24
CA VAL A 23 -28.47 -12.23 10.54
C VAL A 23 -28.07 -12.95 11.83
N ASN A 24 -26.78 -13.08 12.10
CA ASN A 24 -26.24 -13.86 13.20
C ASN A 24 -25.90 -12.97 14.41
N ILE A 25 -26.85 -12.20 14.92
CA ILE A 25 -26.63 -11.32 16.08
C ILE A 25 -26.81 -12.16 17.35
N PRO A 26 -25.78 -12.32 18.20
CA PRO A 26 -25.87 -13.17 19.39
C PRO A 26 -26.85 -12.62 20.43
N GLU A 27 -27.70 -13.48 20.98
CA GLU A 27 -28.57 -13.17 22.11
C GLU A 27 -28.07 -13.85 23.41
N GLY A 28 -28.47 -13.30 24.56
CA GLY A 28 -28.06 -13.80 25.89
C GLY A 28 -28.47 -15.25 26.22
N GLY A 29 -29.31 -15.89 25.39
CA GLY A 29 -29.75 -17.28 25.54
C GLY A 29 -29.04 -18.29 24.65
N GLY A 30 -28.00 -17.91 23.91
CA GLY A 30 -27.30 -18.80 22.97
C GLY A 30 -27.99 -18.94 21.61
N GLY A 31 -29.03 -18.14 21.36
CA GLY A 31 -29.66 -17.98 20.05
C GLY A 31 -29.03 -16.85 19.24
N THR A 32 -29.43 -16.77 17.97
CA THR A 32 -29.11 -15.63 17.10
C THR A 32 -30.39 -15.03 16.55
N ARG A 33 -30.44 -13.70 16.42
CA ARG A 33 -31.54 -13.00 15.76
C ARG A 33 -31.04 -12.16 14.59
N SER A 34 -31.86 -12.06 13.56
CA SER A 34 -31.64 -11.18 12.42
C SER A 34 -32.18 -9.78 12.69
N VAL A 35 -31.47 -8.75 12.21
CA VAL A 35 -31.97 -7.36 12.18
C VAL A 35 -33.32 -7.27 11.47
N PHE A 36 -33.49 -8.07 10.42
CA PHE A 36 -34.73 -8.07 9.63
C PHE A 36 -35.91 -8.58 10.45
N ASP A 37 -35.72 -9.65 11.23
CA ASP A 37 -36.75 -10.21 12.10
C ASP A 37 -37.09 -9.23 13.24
N THR A 38 -36.07 -8.56 13.81
CA THR A 38 -36.29 -7.54 14.84
C THR A 38 -37.13 -6.37 14.31
N LEU A 39 -36.84 -5.89 13.09
CA LEU A 39 -37.59 -4.81 12.46
C LEU A 39 -39.01 -5.23 12.07
N GLU A 40 -39.17 -6.45 11.56
CA GLU A 40 -40.47 -7.02 11.22
C GLU A 40 -41.35 -7.17 12.46
N GLN A 41 -40.81 -7.75 13.55
CA GLN A 41 -41.53 -7.90 14.81
C GLN A 41 -41.92 -6.55 15.42
N LEU A 42 -41.03 -5.55 15.34
CA LEU A 42 -41.36 -4.21 15.78
C LEU A 42 -42.52 -3.62 14.96
N ALA A 43 -42.43 -3.68 13.63
CA ALA A 43 -43.48 -3.17 12.74
C ALA A 43 -44.83 -3.83 13.04
N LEU A 44 -44.87 -5.17 13.12
CA LEU A 44 -46.07 -5.92 13.46
C LEU A 44 -46.63 -5.53 14.82
N SER A 45 -45.79 -5.36 15.84
CA SER A 45 -46.23 -4.97 17.19
C SER A 45 -46.86 -3.58 17.25
N LEU A 46 -46.39 -2.68 16.38
CA LEU A 46 -46.93 -1.32 16.25
C LEU A 46 -48.24 -1.34 15.46
N GLU A 47 -48.32 -2.11 14.38
CA GLU A 47 -49.55 -2.29 13.58
C GLU A 47 -50.69 -2.94 14.40
N SER A 48 -50.36 -3.90 15.26
CA SER A 48 -51.33 -4.55 16.15
C SER A 48 -51.65 -3.73 17.42
N ASN A 49 -51.07 -2.54 17.57
CA ASN A 49 -51.21 -1.68 18.76
C ASN A 49 -50.84 -2.42 20.08
N THR A 50 -49.87 -3.34 20.01
CA THR A 50 -49.32 -4.08 21.15
C THR A 50 -47.80 -3.89 21.19
N PRO A 51 -47.31 -2.67 21.49
CA PRO A 51 -45.89 -2.36 21.42
C PRO A 51 -45.09 -3.25 22.38
N ASN A 52 -44.07 -3.90 21.83
CA ASN A 52 -43.16 -4.74 22.61
C ASN A 52 -41.95 -3.91 23.08
N ALA A 53 -41.85 -3.67 24.40
CA ALA A 53 -40.72 -2.93 24.98
C ALA A 53 -39.36 -3.62 24.77
N ALA A 54 -39.33 -4.95 24.61
CA ALA A 54 -38.10 -5.68 24.34
C ALA A 54 -37.52 -5.38 22.95
N ALA A 55 -38.36 -4.99 21.98
CA ALA A 55 -37.92 -4.71 20.61
C ALA A 55 -36.91 -3.56 20.52
N VAL A 56 -36.98 -2.59 21.44
CA VAL A 56 -36.00 -1.49 21.52
C VAL A 56 -34.63 -2.01 21.96
N GLY A 57 -34.58 -2.91 22.95
CA GLY A 57 -33.33 -3.53 23.40
C GLY A 57 -32.74 -4.47 22.35
N ASP A 58 -33.58 -5.16 21.60
CA ASP A 58 -33.16 -6.00 20.48
C ASP A 58 -32.57 -5.16 19.35
N LEU A 59 -33.15 -3.99 19.05
CA LEU A 59 -32.59 -3.02 18.10
C LEU A 59 -31.27 -2.43 18.58
N GLU A 60 -31.14 -2.10 19.86
CA GLU A 60 -29.89 -1.61 20.43
C GLU A 60 -28.78 -2.67 20.31
N SER A 61 -29.09 -3.93 20.59
CA SER A 61 -28.15 -5.04 20.43
C SER A 61 -27.71 -5.20 18.97
N ALA A 62 -28.66 -5.10 18.03
CA ALA A 62 -28.36 -5.10 16.60
C ALA A 62 -27.46 -3.93 16.16
N LEU A 63 -27.72 -2.72 16.66
CA LEU A 63 -26.89 -1.54 16.37
C LEU A 63 -25.47 -1.72 16.92
N ASN A 64 -25.33 -2.18 18.17
CA ASN A 64 -24.03 -2.45 18.79
C ASN A 64 -23.22 -3.49 18.00
N HIS A 65 -23.89 -4.53 17.50
CA HIS A 65 -23.26 -5.53 16.64
C HIS A 65 -22.75 -4.91 15.34
N LEU A 66 -23.58 -4.09 14.68
CA LEU A 66 -23.20 -3.37 13.46
C LEU A 66 -22.02 -2.42 13.69
N ASP A 67 -22.03 -1.68 14.80
CA ASP A 67 -20.94 -0.78 15.19
C ASP A 67 -19.65 -1.57 15.47
N GLY A 68 -19.73 -2.77 16.02
CA GLY A 68 -18.59 -3.69 16.13
C GLY A 68 -17.98 -4.04 14.77
N PHE A 69 -18.80 -4.29 13.75
CA PHE A 69 -18.31 -4.50 12.38
C PHE A 69 -17.75 -3.21 11.76
N ARG A 70 -18.37 -2.05 11.97
CA ARG A 70 -17.84 -0.76 11.51
C ARG A 70 -16.47 -0.46 12.12
N ALA A 71 -16.29 -0.73 13.42
CA ALA A 71 -15.01 -0.60 14.09
C ALA A 71 -13.95 -1.55 13.51
N LYS A 72 -14.30 -2.81 13.22
CA LYS A 72 -13.40 -3.76 12.53
C LYS A 72 -12.98 -3.25 11.16
N VAL A 73 -13.91 -2.70 10.38
CA VAL A 73 -13.62 -2.10 9.06
C VAL A 73 -12.67 -0.90 9.22
N GLY A 74 -12.92 -0.01 10.19
CA GLY A 74 -12.01 1.11 10.48
C GLY A 74 -10.60 0.66 10.88
N ALA A 75 -10.49 -0.39 11.71
CA ALA A 75 -9.19 -0.96 12.07
C ALA A 75 -8.45 -1.55 10.85
N ARG A 76 -9.17 -2.18 9.93
CA ARG A 76 -8.60 -2.68 8.66
C ARG A 76 -8.14 -1.52 7.77
N GLN A 77 -8.91 -0.44 7.68
CA GLN A 77 -8.52 0.76 6.94
C GLN A 77 -7.23 1.36 7.48
N ASN A 78 -7.13 1.57 8.80
CA ASN A 78 -5.91 2.08 9.43
C ASN A 78 -4.70 1.17 9.15
N ALA A 79 -4.90 -0.15 9.15
CA ALA A 79 -3.85 -1.10 8.81
C ALA A 79 -3.44 -1.03 7.33
N ILE A 80 -4.38 -0.79 6.41
CA ILE A 80 -4.09 -0.62 4.99
C ILE A 80 -3.30 0.68 4.77
N ASP A 81 -3.74 1.79 5.37
CA ASP A 81 -3.10 3.10 5.23
C ASP A 81 -1.66 3.06 5.75
N SER A 82 -1.43 2.47 6.94
CA SER A 82 -0.08 2.30 7.48
C SER A 82 0.83 1.42 6.61
N HIS A 83 0.27 0.36 5.98
CA HIS A 83 1.05 -0.48 5.06
C HIS A 83 1.32 0.22 3.73
N ARG A 84 0.41 1.07 3.28
CA ARG A 84 0.61 1.91 2.10
C ARG A 84 1.77 2.88 2.31
N ASP A 85 1.79 3.60 3.44
CA ASP A 85 2.87 4.55 3.76
C ASP A 85 4.23 3.84 3.79
N PHE A 86 4.29 2.69 4.46
CA PHE A 86 5.51 1.86 4.49
C PHE A 86 5.96 1.45 3.07
N ASN A 87 5.04 1.05 2.20
CA ASN A 87 5.38 0.68 0.82
C ASN A 87 5.85 1.89 0.00
N GLU A 88 5.30 3.08 0.25
CA GLU A 88 5.77 4.32 -0.37
C GLU A 88 7.20 4.67 0.07
N ASP A 89 7.53 4.49 1.36
CA ASP A 89 8.88 4.67 1.88
C ASP A 89 9.88 3.68 1.26
N VAL A 90 9.53 2.39 1.21
CA VAL A 90 10.36 1.35 0.59
C VAL A 90 10.60 1.66 -0.89
N LYS A 91 9.57 2.14 -1.59
CA LYS A 91 9.69 2.54 -2.99
C LYS A 91 10.64 3.73 -3.15
N LEU A 92 10.53 4.74 -2.29
CA LEU A 92 11.42 5.91 -2.31
C LEU A 92 12.87 5.52 -2.02
N GLU A 93 13.09 4.66 -1.03
CA GLU A 93 14.43 4.17 -0.70
C GLU A 93 15.05 3.38 -1.85
N ALA A 94 14.27 2.49 -2.49
CA ALA A 94 14.71 1.75 -3.65
C ALA A 94 15.06 2.68 -4.82
N GLN A 95 14.28 3.74 -5.04
CA GLN A 95 14.58 4.76 -6.07
C GLN A 95 15.86 5.53 -5.77
N LYS A 96 16.10 5.92 -4.50
CA LYS A 96 17.35 6.59 -4.10
C LYS A 96 18.57 5.69 -4.33
N ARG A 97 18.51 4.44 -3.87
CA ARG A 97 19.58 3.46 -4.07
C ARG A 97 19.85 3.21 -5.55
N LEU A 98 18.80 3.16 -6.38
CA LEU A 98 18.95 3.03 -7.83
C LEU A 98 19.62 4.26 -8.44
N SER A 99 19.24 5.47 -8.04
CA SER A 99 19.87 6.71 -8.50
C SER A 99 21.35 6.76 -8.12
N GLU A 100 21.72 6.43 -6.88
CA GLU A 100 23.11 6.43 -6.44
C GLU A 100 24.00 5.49 -7.25
N VAL A 101 23.48 4.29 -7.58
CA VAL A 101 24.21 3.33 -8.43
C VAL A 101 24.32 3.85 -9.86
N GLN A 102 23.24 4.36 -10.44
CA GLN A 102 23.21 4.81 -11.83
C GLN A 102 23.99 6.12 -12.05
N ASP A 103 23.92 7.06 -11.12
CA ASP A 103 24.63 8.35 -11.17
C ASP A 103 26.14 8.17 -11.02
N LEU A 104 26.59 7.20 -10.19
CA LEU A 104 28.00 6.83 -10.09
C LEU A 104 28.56 6.32 -11.43
N ASP A 105 27.80 5.46 -12.12
CA ASP A 105 28.20 4.92 -13.42
C ASP A 105 28.34 6.03 -14.48
N TYR A 106 27.43 7.00 -14.51
CA TYR A 106 27.56 8.16 -15.41
C TYR A 106 28.78 9.02 -15.08
N ALA A 107 29.04 9.30 -13.80
CA ALA A 107 30.21 10.06 -13.37
C ALA A 107 31.53 9.34 -13.72
N GLU A 108 31.61 8.02 -13.52
CA GLU A 108 32.76 7.22 -13.91
C GLU A 108 32.94 7.18 -15.43
N ALA A 109 31.87 7.02 -16.20
CA ALA A 109 31.90 7.02 -17.66
C ALA A 109 32.42 8.37 -18.21
N ILE A 110 31.97 9.49 -17.66
CA ILE A 110 32.46 10.83 -18.02
C ILE A 110 33.93 11.00 -17.66
N SER A 111 34.34 10.56 -16.47
CA SER A 111 35.75 10.62 -16.03
C SER A 111 36.66 9.82 -16.96
N ARG A 112 36.25 8.59 -17.33
CA ARG A 112 36.95 7.72 -18.27
C ARG A 112 37.04 8.35 -19.66
N LEU A 113 35.96 8.95 -20.14
CA LEU A 113 35.95 9.66 -21.43
C LEU A 113 36.92 10.85 -21.43
N ASN A 114 36.91 11.67 -20.37
CA ASN A 114 37.83 12.80 -20.23
C ASN A 114 39.30 12.34 -20.23
N LEU A 115 39.62 11.25 -19.53
CA LEU A 115 40.96 10.65 -19.56
C LEU A 115 41.37 10.19 -20.96
N GLN A 116 40.44 9.56 -21.70
CA GLN A 116 40.68 9.15 -23.08
C GLN A 116 40.90 10.34 -24.02
N GLN A 117 40.11 11.41 -23.86
CA GLN A 117 40.28 12.65 -24.64
C GLN A 117 41.62 13.33 -24.33
N ALA A 118 41.99 13.47 -23.06
CA ALA A 118 43.27 14.04 -22.66
C ALA A 118 44.46 13.21 -23.20
N GLY A 119 44.37 11.88 -23.16
CA GLY A 119 45.37 10.99 -23.75
C GLY A 119 45.46 11.11 -25.27
N LEU A 120 44.32 11.26 -25.95
CA LEU A 120 44.25 11.49 -27.39
C LEU A 120 44.91 12.82 -27.78
N GLU A 121 44.58 13.92 -27.08
CA GLU A 121 45.18 15.24 -27.31
C GLU A 121 46.69 15.23 -27.09
N ALA A 122 47.16 14.63 -25.98
CA ALA A 122 48.58 14.49 -25.70
C ALA A 122 49.31 13.68 -26.77
N SER A 123 48.68 12.62 -27.28
CA SER A 123 49.23 11.80 -28.38
C SER A 123 49.32 12.59 -29.68
N GLN A 124 48.28 13.35 -30.04
CA GLN A 124 48.27 14.20 -31.23
C GLN A 124 49.34 15.30 -31.15
N GLN A 125 49.49 15.94 -29.99
CA GLN A 125 50.51 16.97 -29.78
C GLN A 125 51.92 16.38 -29.86
N SER A 126 52.13 15.19 -29.30
CA SER A 126 53.41 14.48 -29.38
C SER A 126 53.76 14.09 -30.82
N PHE A 127 52.78 13.58 -31.57
CA PHE A 127 52.93 13.25 -32.99
C PHE A 127 53.26 14.49 -33.84
N ALA A 128 52.60 15.62 -33.59
CA ALA A 128 52.91 16.89 -34.26
C ALA A 128 54.33 17.40 -33.95
N ARG A 129 54.80 17.27 -32.70
CA ARG A 129 56.18 17.63 -32.32
C ARG A 129 57.22 16.74 -32.98
N ILE A 130 56.99 15.42 -33.03
CA ILE A 130 57.91 14.46 -33.68
C ILE A 130 58.00 14.72 -35.19
N GLN A 131 56.86 14.95 -35.86
CA GLN A 131 56.85 15.29 -37.28
C GLN A 131 57.64 16.58 -37.58
N ASN A 132 57.43 17.64 -36.78
CA ASN A 132 58.18 18.89 -36.92
C ASN A 132 59.70 18.70 -36.72
N LEU A 133 60.11 17.85 -35.77
CA LEU A 133 61.53 17.54 -35.55
C LEU A 133 62.16 16.73 -36.70
N SER A 134 61.40 15.82 -37.34
CA SER A 134 61.92 15.04 -38.48
C SER A 134 62.04 15.86 -39.76
N LEU A 135 61.13 16.81 -39.98
CA LEU A 135 61.12 17.64 -41.20
C LEU A 135 62.20 18.72 -41.19
N PHE A 136 62.56 19.26 -40.01
CA PHE A 136 63.63 20.25 -39.86
C PHE A 136 65.04 19.65 -39.73
N ASN A 137 65.19 18.35 -39.46
CA ASN A 137 66.50 17.68 -39.44
C ASN A 137 66.90 17.07 -40.80
N PHE A 138 66.05 17.17 -41.82
CA PHE A 138 66.31 16.61 -43.15
C PHE A 138 66.73 17.65 -44.21
N LEU A 139 66.74 18.94 -43.86
CA LEU A 139 67.25 20.05 -44.68
C LEU A 139 68.53 20.61 -44.08
#